data_AF-H9F228-F1
#
_entry.id   AF-H9F228-F1
#
_cell.length_a   1.000
_cell.length_b   1.000
_cell.length_c   1.000
_cell.angle_alpha   90.00
_cell.angle_beta   90.00
_cell.angle_gamma   90.00
#
_symmetry.space_group_name_H-M   'P 1'
#
loop_
_entity.id
_entity.type
_entity.pdbx_description
1 polymer ?
#
loop_
_entity_poly.entity_id
_entity_poly.type
_entity_poly.pdbx_seq_one_letter_code
_entity_poly.pdbx_strand_id
1 'polypeptide(L)'
;MIEVVAELSRGPVFLAGEALECVVTVTNPLPPTATSASSEALAWASAQIHCQFHASESRVALPPPDSSQPDVQPDSQTVFLPHRGERGQCILSTPPKILFCDLRLDPGESKSYSYSEVLPIEGPPSFRGQSVKYVYKLTIGCQRVNSPITLLRVPLRVLVLTGLQDVRFPQDEAVAPSSPFLEEDEGGKKDSWLAEL
;
A
#
# COMPACT_ATOMS: atom_id res chain seq x y z
N MET A 1 -2.72 23.94 8.05
CA MET A 1 -3.50 22.75 7.62
C MET A 1 -2.81 22.21 6.39
N ILE A 2 -2.39 20.95 6.39
CA ILE A 2 -1.71 20.32 5.24
C ILE A 2 -2.74 19.58 4.38
N GLU A 3 -2.59 19.69 3.07
CA GLU A 3 -3.35 18.93 2.09
C GLU A 3 -2.57 17.68 1.68
N VAL A 4 -3.24 16.53 1.66
CA VAL A 4 -2.67 15.25 1.21
C VAL A 4 -3.55 14.73 0.08
N VAL A 5 -2.95 14.49 -1.08
CA VAL A 5 -3.61 13.96 -2.28
C VAL A 5 -2.91 12.67 -2.67
N ALA A 6 -3.69 11.68 -3.10
CA ALA A 6 -3.19 10.40 -3.56
C ALA A 6 -3.77 10.07 -4.93
N GLU A 7 -2.89 9.83 -5.89
CA GLU A 7 -3.25 9.59 -7.28
C GLU A 7 -2.78 8.19 -7.70
N LEU A 8 -3.72 7.36 -8.12
CA LEU A 8 -3.45 6.01 -8.65
C LEU A 8 -3.12 6.11 -10.13
N SER A 9 -2.01 5.51 -10.57
CA SER A 9 -1.53 5.65 -11.96
C SER A 9 -2.50 5.10 -13.01
N ARG A 10 -3.25 4.04 -12.68
CA ARG A 10 -4.13 3.31 -13.62
C ARG A 10 -5.62 3.30 -13.22
N GLY A 11 -5.98 4.08 -12.20
CA GLY A 11 -7.33 4.07 -11.60
C GLY A 11 -7.48 3.08 -10.43
N PRO A 12 -8.72 2.88 -9.92
CA PRO A 12 -8.95 2.22 -8.63
C PRO A 12 -9.29 0.72 -8.71
N VAL A 13 -9.07 0.06 -9.85
CA VAL A 13 -9.42 -1.35 -10.07
C VAL A 13 -8.15 -2.15 -10.35
N PHE A 14 -7.95 -3.23 -9.62
CA PHE A 14 -6.74 -4.04 -9.67
C PHE A 14 -7.06 -5.53 -9.59
N LEU A 15 -6.17 -6.37 -10.10
CA LEU A 15 -6.17 -7.81 -9.88
C LEU A 15 -5.41 -8.15 -8.59
N ALA A 16 -5.80 -9.24 -7.94
CA ALA A 16 -4.99 -9.81 -6.86
C ALA A 16 -3.62 -10.24 -7.42
N GLY A 17 -2.53 -9.88 -6.74
CA GLY A 17 -1.15 -10.05 -7.22
C GLY A 17 -0.63 -8.92 -8.12
N GLU A 18 -1.47 -7.96 -8.51
CA GLU A 18 -1.03 -6.79 -9.28
C GLU A 18 -0.30 -5.79 -8.38
N ALA A 19 0.73 -5.13 -8.93
CA ALA A 19 1.38 -4.00 -8.28
C ALA A 19 0.48 -2.75 -8.37
N LEU A 20 0.10 -2.22 -7.22
CA LEU A 20 -0.55 -0.92 -7.10
C LEU A 20 0.53 0.15 -7.02
N GLU A 21 0.44 1.14 -7.91
CA GLU A 21 1.29 2.33 -7.90
C GLU A 21 0.45 3.58 -7.62
N CYS A 22 0.93 4.38 -6.66
CA CYS A 22 0.28 5.61 -6.22
C CYS A 22 1.32 6.70 -6.01
N VAL A 23 1.01 7.91 -6.45
CA VAL A 23 1.78 9.11 -6.06
C VAL A 23 1.03 9.80 -4.94
N VAL A 24 1.71 10.04 -3.83
CA VAL A 24 1.19 10.77 -2.68
C VAL A 24 1.83 12.15 -2.66
N THR A 25 1.02 13.18 -2.86
CA THR A 25 1.46 14.58 -2.83
C THR A 25 0.99 15.25 -1.56
N VAL A 26 1.92 15.87 -0.85
CA VAL A 26 1.67 16.63 0.36
C VAL A 26 1.97 18.09 0.10
N THR A 27 1.01 18.96 0.38
CA THR A 27 1.06 20.38 0.03
C THR A 27 0.74 21.25 1.24
N ASN A 28 1.51 22.33 1.41
CA ASN A 28 1.12 23.44 2.27
C ASN A 28 0.26 24.42 1.44
N PRO A 29 -1.07 24.48 1.66
CA PRO A 29 -1.99 25.24 0.80
C PRO A 29 -1.93 26.75 1.04
N LEU A 30 -1.10 27.22 1.98
CA LEU A 30 -0.90 28.65 2.19
C LEU A 30 -0.27 29.29 0.96
N PRO A 31 -0.63 30.54 0.61
CA PRO A 31 -0.04 31.21 -0.54
C PRO A 31 1.46 31.41 -0.33
N PRO A 32 2.27 31.43 -1.40
CA PRO A 32 3.72 31.62 -1.31
C PRO A 32 4.11 33.03 -0.81
N THR A 33 3.15 33.96 -0.74
CA THR A 33 3.32 35.28 -0.13
C THR A 33 3.22 35.27 1.40
N ALA A 34 2.84 34.15 2.01
CA ALA A 34 2.82 34.00 3.46
C ALA A 34 4.25 33.84 4.01
N THR A 35 4.50 34.35 5.20
CA THR A 35 5.82 34.30 5.86
C THR A 35 6.27 32.86 6.11
N SER A 36 7.57 32.56 5.97
CA SER A 36 8.16 31.24 6.29
C SER A 36 7.91 30.75 7.73
N ALA A 37 7.52 31.64 8.64
CA ALA A 37 7.00 31.29 9.98
C ALA A 37 5.71 30.44 9.94
N SER A 38 5.04 30.38 8.79
CA SER A 38 3.90 29.52 8.52
C SER A 38 4.27 28.19 7.83
N SER A 39 5.54 27.83 7.89
CA SER A 39 6.00 26.47 7.61
C SER A 39 5.30 25.46 8.49
N GLU A 40 4.93 24.33 7.90
CA GLU A 40 4.31 23.22 8.61
C GLU A 40 5.31 22.06 8.69
N ALA A 41 5.43 21.46 9.88
CA ALA A 41 6.30 20.32 10.12
C ALA A 41 5.47 19.03 10.30
N LEU A 42 5.81 18.02 9.52
CA LEU A 42 5.19 16.70 9.51
C LEU A 42 6.18 15.69 10.07
N ALA A 43 5.80 14.97 11.11
CA ALA A 43 6.67 14.01 11.77
C ALA A 43 6.92 12.79 10.88
N TRP A 44 5.88 12.28 10.22
CA TRP A 44 5.96 11.13 9.31
C TRP A 44 4.68 10.99 8.48
N ALA A 45 4.78 10.21 7.41
CA ALA A 45 3.62 9.63 6.75
C ALA A 45 3.89 8.17 6.37
N SER A 46 2.83 7.35 6.44
CA SER A 46 2.88 5.93 6.11
C SER A 46 1.65 5.53 5.33
N ALA A 47 1.80 4.54 4.45
CA ALA A 47 0.74 4.02 3.62
C ALA A 47 0.58 2.51 3.82
N GLN A 48 -0.65 2.02 3.78
CA GLN A 48 -0.97 0.62 3.97
C GLN A 48 -2.25 0.25 3.23
N ILE A 49 -2.27 -0.95 2.64
CA ILE A 49 -3.47 -1.50 2.03
C ILE A 49 -4.12 -2.46 3.01
N HIS A 50 -5.44 -2.38 3.13
CA HIS A 50 -6.19 -3.29 3.98
C HIS A 50 -7.54 -3.67 3.38
N CYS A 51 -8.04 -4.84 3.75
CA CYS A 51 -9.38 -5.31 3.43
C CYS A 51 -10.25 -5.37 4.69
N GLN A 52 -11.41 -4.73 4.61
CA GLN A 52 -12.43 -4.79 5.65
C GLN A 52 -13.57 -5.71 5.26
N PHE A 53 -13.92 -6.59 6.19
CA PHE A 53 -15.08 -7.45 6.14
C PHE A 53 -16.22 -6.89 6.99
N HIS A 54 -17.37 -6.71 6.37
CA HIS A 54 -18.59 -6.31 7.03
C HIS A 54 -19.61 -7.42 6.82
N ALA A 55 -20.24 -7.87 7.90
CA ALA A 55 -21.26 -8.90 7.85
C ALA A 55 -22.45 -8.55 8.74
N SER A 56 -23.63 -8.98 8.31
CA SER A 56 -24.86 -8.91 9.09
C SER A 56 -24.96 -10.17 9.95
N GLU A 57 -24.77 -10.02 11.26
CA GLU A 57 -24.85 -11.12 12.23
C GLU A 57 -26.21 -11.85 12.20
N SER A 58 -27.29 -11.15 11.83
CA SER A 58 -28.62 -11.74 11.69
C SER A 58 -28.83 -12.57 10.42
N ARG A 59 -27.94 -12.46 9.44
CA ARG A 59 -28.07 -13.14 8.12
C ARG A 59 -26.91 -14.08 7.82
N VAL A 60 -25.83 -14.02 8.58
CA VAL A 60 -24.60 -14.79 8.35
C VAL A 60 -24.09 -15.28 9.69
N ALA A 61 -23.87 -16.59 9.80
CA ALA A 61 -23.20 -17.17 10.96
C ALA A 61 -21.72 -16.79 10.92
N LEU A 62 -21.30 -15.90 11.82
CA LEU A 62 -19.91 -15.52 11.99
C LEU A 62 -19.23 -16.43 13.01
N PRO A 63 -17.94 -16.77 12.82
CA PRO A 63 -17.17 -17.37 13.90
C PRO A 63 -17.18 -16.42 15.11
N PRO A 64 -17.16 -16.95 16.34
CA PRO A 64 -17.07 -16.12 17.54
C PRO A 64 -15.83 -15.23 17.44
N PRO A 65 -15.92 -13.96 17.85
CA PRO A 65 -14.77 -13.07 17.84
C PRO A 65 -13.66 -13.67 18.70
N ASP A 66 -12.44 -13.70 18.18
CA ASP A 66 -11.28 -14.14 18.96
C ASP A 66 -11.12 -13.21 20.17
N SER A 67 -11.40 -13.75 21.36
CA SER A 67 -11.26 -13.05 22.66
C SER A 67 -9.84 -12.54 22.96
N SER A 68 -8.86 -12.87 22.11
CA SER A 68 -7.47 -12.41 22.18
C SER A 68 -7.18 -11.11 21.41
N GLN A 69 -8.12 -10.56 20.65
CA GLN A 69 -7.98 -9.20 20.12
C GLN A 69 -8.68 -8.22 21.06
N PRO A 70 -7.94 -7.40 21.83
CA PRO A 70 -8.57 -6.31 22.53
C PRO A 70 -9.18 -5.36 21.49
N ASP A 71 -10.51 -5.20 21.53
CA ASP A 71 -11.25 -4.13 20.85
C ASP A 71 -10.86 -2.72 21.35
N VAL A 72 -9.90 -2.67 22.28
CA VAL A 72 -9.22 -1.47 22.76
C VAL A 72 -8.24 -1.03 21.67
N GLN A 73 -8.74 -0.30 20.67
CA GLN A 73 -7.88 0.55 19.87
C GLN A 73 -7.07 1.43 20.84
N PRO A 74 -5.73 1.49 20.72
CA PRO A 74 -4.96 2.32 21.63
C PRO A 74 -5.47 3.76 21.52
N ASP A 75 -5.76 4.37 22.66
CA ASP A 75 -6.23 5.76 22.74
C ASP A 75 -5.18 6.77 22.21
N SER A 76 -3.97 6.28 21.92
CA SER A 76 -2.92 7.06 21.29
C SER A 76 -3.40 7.69 19.97
N GLN A 77 -3.40 9.01 19.94
CA GLN A 77 -3.82 9.82 18.79
C GLN A 77 -2.76 9.92 17.68
N THR A 78 -1.60 9.29 17.89
CA THR A 78 -0.43 9.41 17.02
C THR A 78 0.03 8.08 16.44
N VAL A 79 -0.59 6.94 16.80
CA VAL A 79 -0.25 5.64 16.21
C VAL A 79 -0.91 5.50 14.84
N PHE A 80 -0.18 4.93 13.88
CA PHE A 80 -0.76 4.57 12.59
C PHE A 80 -1.67 3.34 12.73
N LEU A 81 -2.98 3.60 12.79
CA LEU A 81 -4.02 2.59 12.78
C LEU A 81 -4.89 2.79 11.53
N PRO A 82 -4.66 2.06 10.43
CA PRO A 82 -5.41 2.28 9.17
C PRO A 82 -6.92 2.09 9.35
N HIS A 83 -7.34 1.22 10.27
CA HIS A 83 -8.73 0.89 10.59
C HIS A 83 -9.39 1.82 11.60
N ARG A 84 -8.71 2.86 12.09
CA ARG A 84 -9.27 3.75 13.14
C ARG A 84 -10.59 4.37 12.69
N GLY A 85 -11.65 4.21 13.48
CA GLY A 85 -12.98 4.72 13.14
C GLY A 85 -13.68 4.01 11.96
N GLU A 86 -13.17 2.88 11.49
CA GLU A 86 -13.89 2.02 10.55
C GLU A 86 -14.70 0.95 11.29
N ARG A 87 -15.80 0.52 10.67
CA ARG A 87 -16.57 -0.63 11.13
C ARG A 87 -16.09 -1.90 10.44
N GLY A 88 -16.45 -3.05 10.99
CA GLY A 88 -16.12 -4.35 10.42
C GLY A 88 -14.73 -4.85 10.82
N GLN A 89 -14.46 -6.10 10.50
CA GLN A 89 -13.24 -6.80 10.83
C GLN A 89 -12.17 -6.54 9.78
N CYS A 90 -10.94 -6.21 10.20
CA CYS A 90 -9.80 -6.29 9.30
C CYS A 90 -9.44 -7.77 9.08
N ILE A 91 -9.60 -8.24 7.86
CA ILE A 91 -9.27 -9.64 7.52
C ILE A 91 -7.93 -9.77 6.78
N LEU A 92 -7.40 -8.65 6.29
CA LEU A 92 -6.18 -8.61 5.52
C LEU A 92 -5.56 -7.22 5.60
N SER A 93 -4.25 -7.15 5.79
CA SER A 93 -3.47 -5.92 5.74
C SER A 93 -2.08 -6.20 5.20
N THR A 94 -1.58 -5.34 4.32
CA THR A 94 -0.17 -5.36 3.92
C THR A 94 0.69 -4.78 5.05
N PRO A 95 2.00 -5.03 5.08
CA PRO A 95 2.90 -4.28 5.94
C PRO A 95 2.82 -2.76 5.64
N PRO A 96 2.80 -1.89 6.65
CA PRO A 96 2.82 -0.44 6.42
C PRO A 96 4.18 -0.01 5.87
N LYS A 97 4.17 0.86 4.85
CA LYS A 97 5.39 1.46 4.27
C LYS A 97 5.47 2.94 4.62
N ILE A 98 6.63 3.38 5.07
CA ILE A 98 6.91 4.78 5.40
C ILE A 98 7.19 5.54 4.10
N LEU A 99 6.50 6.67 3.91
CA LEU A 99 6.70 7.56 2.76
C LEU A 99 7.80 8.59 3.04
N PHE A 100 7.77 9.17 4.23
CA PHE A 100 8.80 10.10 4.71
C PHE A 100 8.82 10.17 6.24
N CYS A 101 9.93 10.70 6.76
CA CYS A 101 10.10 11.13 8.15
C CYS A 101 10.56 12.58 8.15
N ASP A 102 10.11 13.36 9.14
CA ASP A 102 10.51 14.76 9.37
C ASP A 102 10.51 15.64 8.10
N LEU A 103 9.31 15.85 7.54
CA LEU A 103 9.10 16.70 6.38
C LEU A 103 8.71 18.11 6.82
N ARG A 104 9.43 19.11 6.33
CA ARG A 104 9.04 20.52 6.41
C ARG A 104 8.57 21.02 5.05
N LEU A 105 7.47 21.77 5.07
CA LEU A 105 6.91 22.42 3.89
C LEU A 105 6.70 23.91 4.16
N ASP A 106 7.39 24.74 3.40
CA ASP A 106 7.14 26.18 3.33
C ASP A 106 5.76 26.46 2.71
N PRO A 107 5.19 27.67 2.89
CA PRO A 107 3.94 28.06 2.26
C PRO A 107 3.97 27.91 0.74
N GLY A 108 3.01 27.16 0.17
CA GLY A 108 2.92 26.87 -1.25
C GLY A 108 3.85 25.74 -1.73
N GLU A 109 4.66 25.16 -0.84
CA GLU A 109 5.50 24.03 -1.18
C GLU A 109 4.69 22.72 -1.22
N SER A 110 5.00 21.91 -2.22
CA SER A 110 4.47 20.56 -2.39
C SER A 110 5.62 19.57 -2.53
N LYS A 111 5.50 18.41 -1.90
CA LYS A 111 6.40 17.26 -2.13
C LYS A 111 5.61 16.01 -2.46
N SER A 112 6.07 15.26 -3.45
CA SER A 112 5.43 14.05 -3.93
C SER A 112 6.31 12.82 -3.69
N TYR A 113 5.69 11.73 -3.25
CA TYR A 113 6.32 10.47 -2.90
C TYR A 113 5.64 9.32 -3.66
N SER A 114 6.43 8.41 -4.20
CA SER A 114 5.90 7.23 -4.90
C SER A 114 5.70 6.07 -3.92
N TYR A 115 4.52 5.48 -3.95
CA TYR A 115 4.14 4.29 -3.20
C TYR A 115 3.86 3.15 -4.17
N SER A 116 4.52 2.00 -3.97
CA SER A 116 4.28 0.78 -4.72
C SER A 116 4.11 -0.40 -3.77
N GLU A 117 3.03 -1.16 -3.95
CA GLU A 117 2.73 -2.36 -3.18
C GLU A 117 1.99 -3.40 -4.01
N VAL A 118 2.35 -4.67 -3.83
CA VAL A 118 1.66 -5.79 -4.50
C VAL A 118 0.43 -6.19 -3.70
N LEU A 119 -0.73 -6.24 -4.35
CA LEU A 119 -1.96 -6.69 -3.71
C LEU A 119 -1.86 -8.17 -3.34
N PRO A 120 -2.18 -8.57 -2.10
CA PRO A 120 -2.10 -9.96 -1.70
C PRO A 120 -3.01 -10.87 -2.55
N ILE A 121 -2.46 -12.00 -2.99
CA ILE A 121 -3.16 -12.96 -3.87
C ILE A 121 -4.22 -13.76 -3.10
N GLU A 122 -3.96 -14.05 -1.82
CA GLU A 122 -4.85 -14.85 -0.97
C GLU A 122 -6.05 -14.08 -0.40
N GLY A 123 -6.22 -12.81 -0.78
CA GLY A 123 -7.32 -11.97 -0.33
C GLY A 123 -8.64 -12.26 -1.06
N PRO A 124 -9.80 -12.07 -0.41
CA PRO A 124 -11.09 -12.18 -1.09
C PRO A 124 -11.25 -11.07 -2.15
N PRO A 125 -12.01 -11.28 -3.23
CA PRO A 125 -12.34 -10.20 -4.15
C PRO A 125 -13.20 -9.13 -3.46
N SER A 126 -13.14 -7.91 -3.99
CA SER A 126 -14.04 -6.84 -3.59
C SER A 126 -15.48 -7.21 -3.92
N PHE A 127 -16.35 -7.11 -2.92
CA PHE A 127 -17.73 -7.55 -3.05
C PHE A 127 -18.66 -6.67 -2.22
N ARG A 128 -19.84 -6.38 -2.77
CA ARG A 128 -20.87 -5.59 -2.09
C ARG A 128 -22.22 -6.28 -2.21
N GLY A 129 -22.50 -7.20 -1.29
CA GLY A 129 -23.78 -7.85 -1.14
C GLY A 129 -24.67 -7.17 -0.09
N GLN A 130 -25.84 -7.76 0.14
CA GLN A 130 -26.79 -7.28 1.17
C GLN A 130 -26.35 -7.68 2.58
N SER A 131 -25.90 -8.93 2.75
CA SER A 131 -25.52 -9.48 4.06
C SER A 131 -24.03 -9.38 4.35
N VAL A 132 -23.20 -9.25 3.31
CA VAL A 132 -21.73 -9.26 3.42
C VAL A 132 -21.10 -8.31 2.42
N LYS A 133 -19.99 -7.70 2.84
CA LYS A 133 -19.23 -6.73 2.03
C LYS A 133 -17.73 -6.84 2.34
N TYR A 134 -16.93 -6.87 1.29
CA TYR A 134 -15.46 -6.83 1.33
C TYR A 134 -14.99 -5.54 0.66
N VAL A 135 -14.24 -4.72 1.38
CA VAL A 135 -13.81 -3.39 0.93
C VAL A 135 -12.31 -3.24 1.08
N TYR A 136 -11.62 -3.00 -0.03
CA TYR A 136 -10.20 -2.66 -0.02
C TYR A 136 -10.01 -1.14 0.02
N LYS A 137 -9.02 -0.70 0.79
CA LYS A 137 -8.62 0.70 0.85
C LYS A 137 -7.10 0.78 0.94
N LEU A 138 -6.53 1.74 0.22
CA LEU A 138 -5.22 2.28 0.53
C LEU A 138 -5.42 3.40 1.55
N THR A 139 -4.83 3.26 2.73
CA THR A 139 -4.88 4.27 3.79
C THR A 139 -3.51 4.90 3.96
N ILE A 140 -3.48 6.23 3.85
CA ILE A 140 -2.29 7.05 4.06
C ILE A 140 -2.51 7.81 5.36
N GLY A 141 -1.70 7.49 6.36
CA GLY A 141 -1.64 8.23 7.62
C GLY A 141 -0.56 9.29 7.55
N CYS A 142 -0.89 10.51 7.96
CA CYS A 142 0.05 11.62 8.05
C CYS A 142 -0.05 12.23 9.45
N GLN A 143 1.09 12.40 10.13
CA GLN A 143 1.12 13.07 11.42
C GLN A 143 1.85 14.40 11.32
N ARG A 144 1.12 15.48 11.61
CA ARG A 144 1.72 16.80 11.86
C ARG A 144 2.30 16.86 13.27
N VAL A 145 3.43 17.53 13.44
CA VAL A 145 4.04 17.72 14.76
C VAL A 145 3.03 18.39 15.70
N ASN A 146 2.89 17.85 16.91
CA ASN A 146 1.92 18.29 17.92
C ASN A 146 0.45 18.23 17.47
N SER A 147 0.10 17.30 16.60
CA SER A 147 -1.28 17.11 16.14
C SER A 147 -1.63 15.63 16.02
N PRO A 148 -2.93 15.28 16.11
CA PRO A 148 -3.38 13.93 15.87
C PRO A 148 -3.11 13.54 14.41
N ILE A 149 -3.03 12.23 14.18
CA ILE A 149 -2.91 11.67 12.85
C ILE A 149 -4.14 11.99 11.99
N THR A 150 -3.92 12.35 10.72
CA THR A 150 -4.96 12.41 9.69
C THR A 150 -4.85 11.19 8.78
N LEU A 151 -5.99 10.62 8.39
CA LEU A 151 -6.06 9.44 7.54
C LEU A 151 -6.76 9.79 6.23
N LEU A 152 -6.03 9.71 5.12
CA LEU A 152 -6.58 9.71 3.77
C LEU A 152 -6.88 8.26 3.36
N ARG A 153 -8.06 8.02 2.77
CA ARG A 153 -8.51 6.68 2.38
C ARG A 153 -8.92 6.66 0.92
N VAL A 154 -8.20 5.89 0.12
CA VAL A 154 -8.46 5.69 -1.29
C VAL A 154 -9.14 4.32 -1.47
N PRO A 155 -10.42 4.26 -1.86
CA PRO A 155 -11.12 2.99 -2.06
C PRO A 155 -10.60 2.27 -3.30
N LEU A 156 -10.40 0.96 -3.18
CA LEU A 156 -9.91 0.09 -4.25
C LEU A 156 -10.94 -1.01 -4.55
N ARG A 157 -10.97 -1.47 -5.80
CA ARG A 157 -11.68 -2.68 -6.22
C ARG A 157 -10.66 -3.72 -6.66
N VAL A 158 -10.50 -4.75 -5.85
CA VAL A 158 -9.67 -5.91 -6.14
C VAL A 158 -10.52 -7.01 -6.76
N LEU A 159 -10.10 -7.55 -7.89
CA LEU A 159 -10.73 -8.70 -8.54
C LEU A 159 -9.78 -9.90 -8.46
N VAL A 160 -10.35 -11.09 -8.31
CA VAL A 160 -9.59 -12.33 -8.28
C VAL A 160 -9.94 -13.12 -9.53
N LEU A 161 -8.93 -13.50 -10.32
CA LEU A 161 -9.08 -14.37 -11.47
C LEU A 161 -8.57 -15.77 -11.10
N THR A 162 -9.49 -16.68 -10.84
CA THR A 162 -9.17 -18.10 -10.64
C THR A 162 -8.76 -18.73 -11.98
N GLY A 163 -7.54 -19.27 -12.04
CA GLY A 163 -6.99 -19.94 -13.24
C GLY A 163 -5.94 -19.15 -14.04
N LEU A 164 -5.62 -17.91 -13.66
CA LEU A 164 -4.57 -17.08 -14.28
C LEU A 164 -3.34 -16.86 -13.36
N GLN A 165 -3.29 -17.55 -12.21
CA GLN A 165 -2.24 -17.34 -11.18
C GLN A 165 -0.81 -17.68 -11.65
N ASP A 166 -0.67 -18.38 -12.79
CA ASP A 166 0.63 -18.63 -13.43
C ASP A 166 1.16 -17.43 -14.24
N VAL A 167 0.35 -16.40 -14.47
CA VAL A 167 0.83 -15.14 -15.05
C VAL A 167 1.46 -14.33 -13.93
N ARG A 168 2.71 -14.66 -13.60
CA ARG A 168 3.59 -13.72 -12.89
C ARG A 168 3.61 -12.45 -13.73
N PHE A 169 3.04 -11.36 -13.21
CA PHE A 169 3.23 -10.06 -13.83
C PHE A 169 4.74 -9.86 -13.97
N PRO A 170 5.25 -9.62 -15.19
CA PRO A 170 6.69 -9.52 -15.38
C PRO A 170 7.22 -8.42 -14.46
N GLN A 171 7.95 -8.82 -13.42
CA GLN A 171 8.78 -7.91 -12.65
C GLN A 171 9.92 -7.57 -13.57
N ASP A 172 9.76 -6.51 -14.36
CA ASP A 172 10.77 -5.81 -15.15
C ASP A 172 12.03 -6.66 -15.37
N GLU A 173 11.86 -7.80 -16.05
CA GLU A 173 12.94 -8.74 -16.27
C GLU A 173 13.71 -8.06 -17.37
N ALA A 174 14.82 -7.40 -17.00
CA ALA A 174 15.64 -6.63 -17.92
C ALA A 174 15.91 -7.51 -19.14
N VAL A 175 15.17 -7.24 -20.22
CA VAL A 175 15.30 -7.95 -21.49
C VAL A 175 16.62 -7.48 -22.04
N ALA A 176 17.70 -8.14 -21.61
CA ALA A 176 18.98 -8.02 -22.28
C ALA A 176 18.69 -8.39 -23.74
N PRO A 177 19.00 -7.52 -24.71
CA PRO A 177 18.75 -7.83 -26.09
C PRO A 177 19.53 -9.10 -26.40
N SER A 178 18.84 -10.21 -26.63
CA SER A 178 19.42 -11.40 -27.22
C SER A 178 19.82 -11.01 -28.64
N SER A 179 21.03 -10.44 -28.75
CA SER A 179 21.59 -10.00 -30.01
C SER A 179 21.74 -11.22 -30.90
N PRO A 180 21.11 -11.27 -32.08
CA PRO A 180 21.19 -12.40 -33.01
C PRO A 180 22.57 -12.54 -33.67
N PHE A 181 23.59 -11.82 -33.19
CA PHE A 181 24.95 -11.77 -33.72
C PHE A 181 26.00 -12.37 -32.78
N LEU A 182 25.62 -12.91 -31.62
CA LEU A 182 26.54 -13.63 -30.76
C LEU A 182 26.49 -15.12 -31.12
N GLU A 183 27.45 -15.56 -31.93
CA GLU A 183 27.71 -16.98 -32.15
C GLU A 183 28.19 -17.61 -30.83
N GLU A 184 27.56 -18.70 -30.41
CA GLU A 184 28.01 -19.51 -29.27
C GLU A 184 29.31 -20.21 -29.66
N ASP A 185 30.42 -19.78 -29.06
CA ASP A 185 31.73 -20.43 -29.23
C ASP A 185 31.72 -21.79 -28.51
N GLU A 186 31.33 -22.85 -29.22
CA GLU A 186 31.61 -24.22 -28.83
C GLU A 186 33.11 -24.50 -28.98
N GLY A 187 33.88 -24.31 -27.91
CA GLY A 187 35.31 -24.60 -27.94
C GLY A 187 36.00 -24.71 -26.59
N GLY A 188 36.02 -25.92 -25.99
CA GLY A 188 37.00 -26.18 -24.93
C GLY A 188 36.79 -27.41 -24.04
N LYS A 189 36.95 -28.62 -24.61
CA LYS A 189 37.26 -29.83 -23.84
C LYS A 189 38.66 -29.74 -23.20
N LYS A 190 38.78 -30.26 -21.97
CA LYS A 190 39.93 -30.89 -21.24
C LYS A 190 40.01 -30.31 -19.82
N ASP A 191 40.23 -31.01 -18.72
CA ASP A 191 40.29 -32.44 -18.33
C ASP A 191 40.13 -32.41 -16.80
N SER A 192 39.25 -33.21 -16.21
CA SER A 192 39.59 -34.36 -15.36
C SER A 192 40.52 -34.09 -14.14
N TRP A 193 39.99 -34.37 -12.94
CA TRP A 193 40.69 -34.88 -11.75
C TRP A 193 41.71 -33.98 -11.01
N LEU A 194 41.34 -33.52 -9.80
CA LEU A 194 41.82 -34.14 -8.54
C LEU A 194 41.17 -33.45 -7.32
N ALA A 195 40.60 -34.29 -6.46
CA ALA A 195 40.33 -33.99 -5.06
C ALA A 195 41.55 -34.39 -4.21
N GLU A 196 41.65 -33.75 -3.03
CA GLU A 196 42.43 -34.11 -1.84
C GLU A 196 43.95 -33.91 -1.85
N LEU A 197 44.39 -32.89 -1.08
CA LEU A 197 45.08 -33.06 0.21
C LEU A 197 45.00 -31.77 1.04
#